data_AF-A0A318QXS6-F1
#
_entry.id   AF-A0A318QXS6-F1
#
_cell.length_a   1.000
_cell.length_b   1.000
_cell.length_c   1.000
_cell.angle_alpha   90.00
_cell.angle_beta   90.00
_cell.angle_gamma   90.00
#
_symmetry.space_group_name_H-M   'P 1'
#
loop_
_entity.id
_entity.type
_entity.pdbx_description
1 polymer ?
#
loop_
_entity_poly.entity_id
_entity_poly.type
_entity_poly.pdbx_seq_one_letter_code
_entity_poly.pdbx_strand_id
1 'polypeptide(L)' 'MNQEIKRLADAKLQWENDIKMYNDFLKSKSKTFEGKYGAIEYINMAENRINDINKKLKEIKKES' A
#
# COMPACT_ATOMS: atom_id res chain seq x y z
N MET A 1 -15.50 11.78 12.12
CA MET A 1 -14.17 12.30 11.71
C MET A 1 -13.00 11.48 12.24
N ASN A 2 -12.75 11.39 13.55
CA ASN A 2 -11.50 10.76 14.06
C ASN A 2 -11.37 9.25 13.76
N GLN A 3 -12.47 8.49 13.79
CA GLN A 3 -12.44 7.06 13.49
C GLN A 3 -12.18 6.73 12.01
N GLU A 4 -12.64 7.58 11.08
CA GLU A 4 -12.42 7.38 9.65
C GLU A 4 -10.98 7.66 9.26
N ILE A 5 -10.42 8.77 9.76
CA ILE A 5 -9.00 9.10 9.59
C ILE A 5 -8.11 7.98 10.14
N LYS A 6 -8.44 7.45 11.33
CA LYS A 6 -7.71 6.32 11.91
C LYS A 6 -7.78 5.08 11.02
N ARG A 7 -8.97 4.68 10.54
CA ARG A 7 -9.13 3.52 9.64
C ARG A 7 -8.32 3.67 8.35
N LEU A 8 -8.33 4.87 7.76
CA LEU A 8 -7.55 5.17 6.56
C LEU A 8 -6.04 5.12 6.82
N ALA A 9 -5.59 5.64 7.96
CA ALA A 9 -4.19 5.57 8.36
C ALA A 9 -3.72 4.12 8.60
N ASP A 10 -4.52 3.32 9.32
CA ASP A 10 -4.24 1.91 9.58
C ASP A 10 -4.19 1.11 8.27
N ALA A 11 -5.13 1.34 7.35
CA ALA A 11 -5.14 0.71 6.04
C ALA A 11 -3.91 1.08 5.20
N LYS A 12 -3.49 2.36 5.22
CA LYS A 12 -2.28 2.81 4.54
C LYS A 12 -1.04 2.08 5.08
N LEU A 13 -0.91 2.00 6.40
CA LEU A 13 0.21 1.31 7.04
C LEU A 13 0.29 -0.16 6.64
N GLN A 14 -0.86 -0.83 6.52
CA GLN A 14 -0.91 -2.22 6.04
C GLN A 14 -0.34 -2.34 4.62
N TRP A 15 -0.78 -1.50 3.68
CA TRP A 15 -0.26 -1.52 2.32
C TRP A 15 1.24 -1.21 2.24
N GLU A 16 1.74 -0.27 3.06
CA GLU A 16 3.17 0.04 3.14
C GLU A 16 3.99 -1.16 3.65
N ASN A 17 3.48 -1.88 4.64
CA ASN A 17 4.12 -3.10 5.13
C ASN A 17 4.11 -4.22 4.09
N ASP A 18 3.01 -4.38 3.36
CA ASP A 18 2.91 -5.39 2.30
C ASP A 18 3.91 -5.07 1.17
N ILE A 19 4.00 -3.81 0.72
CA ILE A 19 5.01 -3.37 -0.25
C ILE A 19 6.42 -3.68 0.22
N LYS A 20 6.73 -3.45 1.51
CA LYS A 20 8.04 -3.78 2.07
C LYS A 20 8.31 -5.29 1.99
N MET A 21 7.36 -6.12 2.39
CA MET A 21 7.47 -7.58 2.34
C MET A 21 7.71 -8.08 0.91
N TYR A 22 6.95 -7.58 -0.07
CA TYR A 22 7.11 -7.97 -1.47
C TYR A 22 8.43 -7.46 -2.06
N ASN A 23 8.90 -6.27 -1.67
CA ASN A 23 10.24 -5.80 -2.05
C ASN A 23 11.36 -6.67 -1.48
N ASP A 24 11.21 -7.15 -0.25
CA ASP A 24 12.18 -8.07 0.37
C ASP A 24 12.15 -9.45 -0.33
N PHE A 25 10.96 -9.94 -0.68
CA PHE A 25 10.80 -11.11 -1.54
C PHE A 25 11.51 -10.92 -2.90
N LEU A 26 11.36 -9.74 -3.53
CA LEU A 26 12.03 -9.41 -4.78
C LEU A 26 13.55 -9.29 -4.67
N LYS A 27 14.10 -9.11 -3.47
CA LYS A 27 15.55 -9.15 -3.21
C LYS A 27 16.06 -10.57 -2.92
N SER A 28 15.19 -11.51 -2.57
CA SER A 28 15.57 -12.89 -2.27
C SER A 28 16.11 -13.62 -3.51
N LYS A 29 17.03 -14.58 -3.29
CA LYS A 29 17.71 -15.31 -4.39
C LYS A 29 16.85 -16.39 -5.06
N SER A 30 15.79 -16.84 -4.39
CA SER A 30 14.94 -17.95 -4.84
C SER A 30 13.54 -17.47 -5.17
N LYS A 31 13.35 -16.95 -6.38
CA LYS A 31 12.04 -16.55 -6.89
C LYS A 31 11.87 -16.98 -8.34
N THR A 32 10.70 -17.55 -8.63
CA THR A 32 10.31 -17.89 -10.01
C THR A 32 10.00 -16.60 -10.79
N PHE A 33 10.02 -16.69 -12.12
CA PHE A 33 9.61 -15.56 -12.98
C PHE A 33 8.20 -15.07 -12.66
N GLU A 34 7.25 -16.00 -12.51
CA GLU A 34 5.86 -15.71 -12.13
C GLU A 34 5.77 -15.06 -10.75
N GLY A 35 6.53 -15.56 -9.77
CA GLY A 35 6.59 -14.95 -8.43
C GLY A 35 7.09 -13.52 -8.46
N LYS A 36 8.12 -13.23 -9.28
CA LYS A 36 8.62 -11.85 -9.49
C LYS A 36 7.55 -10.95 -10.11
N TYR A 37 6.86 -11.43 -11.15
CA TYR A 37 5.84 -10.65 -11.84
C TYR A 37 4.65 -10.34 -10.93
N GLY A 38 4.11 -11.36 -10.25
CA GLY A 38 3.01 -11.19 -9.30
C GLY A 38 3.36 -10.25 -8.14
N ALA A 39 4.59 -10.29 -7.65
CA ALA A 39 5.06 -9.34 -6.64
C ALA A 39 5.08 -7.89 -7.14
N ILE A 40 5.50 -7.65 -8.39
CA ILE A 40 5.52 -6.31 -8.99
C ILE A 40 4.09 -5.80 -9.21
N GLU A 41 3.20 -6.64 -9.74
CA GLU A 41 1.79 -6.26 -9.94
C GLU A 41 1.10 -5.92 -8.61
N TYR A 42 1.35 -6.72 -7.57
CA TYR A 42 0.82 -6.44 -6.24
C TYR A 42 1.35 -5.10 -5.69
N ILE A 43 2.65 -4.83 -5.81
CA ILE A 43 3.24 -3.55 -5.38
C ILE A 43 2.58 -2.38 -6.09
N ASN A 44 2.44 -2.43 -7.42
CA ASN A 44 1.80 -1.36 -8.19
C ASN A 44 0.34 -1.12 -7.74
N MET A 45 -0.40 -2.20 -7.46
CA MET A 45 -1.77 -2.10 -6.94
C MET A 45 -1.81 -1.47 -5.55
N ALA A 46 -0.91 -1.89 -4.64
CA ALA A 46 -0.80 -1.33 -3.29
C ALA A 46 -0.43 0.16 -3.30
N GLU A 47 0.49 0.58 -4.18
CA GLU A 47 0.85 2.01 -4.36
C GLU A 47 -0.34 2.85 -4.80
N ASN A 48 -1.16 2.33 -5.73
CA ASN A 48 -2.39 2.99 -6.15
C ASN A 48 -3.38 3.13 -4.98
N ARG A 49 -3.54 2.09 -4.15
CA ARG A 49 -4.39 2.16 -2.94
C ARG A 49 -3.91 3.20 -1.95
N ILE A 50 -2.61 3.29 -1.72
CA ILE A 50 -2.01 4.33 -0.85
C ILE A 50 -2.29 5.72 -1.40
N ASN A 51 -2.17 5.92 -2.72
CA ASN A 51 -2.46 7.20 -3.37
C ASN A 51 -3.93 7.61 -3.19
N ASP A 52 -4.87 6.68 -3.35
CA ASP A 52 -6.29 6.94 -3.13
C ASP A 52 -6.59 7.29 -1.66
N ILE A 53 -5.99 6.58 -0.70
CA ILE A 53 -6.11 6.89 0.72
C ILE A 53 -5.57 8.29 1.02
N ASN A 54 -4.41 8.65 0.46
CA ASN A 54 -3.82 9.98 0.65
C ASN A 54 -4.72 11.10 0.08
N LYS A 55 -5.41 10.87 -1.05
CA LYS A 55 -6.39 11.82 -1.60
C LYS A 55 -7.57 12.01 -0.64
N LYS A 56 -8.18 10.91 -0.18
CA LYS A 56 -9.30 10.95 0.78
C LYS A 56 -8.94 11.65 2.08
N LEU A 57 -7.76 11.37 2.63
CA LEU A 57 -7.26 12.04 3.84
C LEU A 57 -7.08 13.56 3.63
N LYS A 58 -6.69 14.00 2.43
CA LYS A 58 -6.60 15.42 2.09
C LYS A 58 -7.98 16.08 1.96
N GLU A 59 -8.95 15.37 1.40
CA GLU A 59 -10.34 15.85 1.28
C GLU A 59 -10.97 16.06 2.65
N ILE A 60 -10.88 15.06 3.55
CA ILE A 60 -11.41 15.15 4.92
C ILE A 60 -10.81 16.35 5.68
N LYS A 61 -9.51 16.61 5.52
CA LYS A 61 -8.84 17.75 6.16
C LYS A 61 -9.28 19.12 5.63
N LYS A 62 -9.79 19.20 4.39
CA LYS A 62 -10.31 20.44 3.81
C LYS A 62 -11.76 20.72 4.21
N GLU A 63 -12.50 19.66 4.57
CA GLU A 63 -13.89 19.72 5.05
C GLU A 63 -13.99 19.92 6.57
N SER A 64 -12.85 19.84 7.28
CA SER A 64 -12.71 20.07 8.73
C SER A 64 -12.31 21.51 9.04
#